data_AF-T1BU84-F1
#
_entry.id   AF-T1BU84-F1
#
_cell.length_a   1.000
_cell.length_b   1.000
_cell.length_c   1.000
_cell.angle_alpha   90.00
_cell.angle_beta   90.00
_cell.angle_gamma   90.00
#
_symmetry.space_group_name_H-M   'P 1'
#
loop_
_entity.id
_entity.type
_entity.pdbx_description
1 polymer ?
#
loop_
_entity_poly.entity_id
_entity_poly.type
_entity_poly.pdbx_seq_one_letter_code
_entity_poly.pdbx_strand_id
1 'polypeptide(L)'
;MHTDFGLEEFNPRYFIYLAQIGYDEELRKYVDTIWRCVSCNKCVERCPKGVKVEEVVHTIGTYLEVTGIAKESPADRFDRAYTENLLRRGVLDEAALFRTYERLEGRKTPTRELLRLGLSMLLSGRLHTGPLAHRARGWGRMKPVLTRLMTEDLRRRRDSANGPGPVASPGRRP
;
A
#
# COMPACT_ATOMS: atom_id res chain seq x y z
N MET A 1 -1.17 -15.75 -20.63
CA MET A 1 0.20 -16.16 -20.25
C MET A 1 0.03 -16.80 -18.90
N HIS A 2 -0.24 -18.11 -18.92
CA HIS A 2 -0.57 -18.88 -17.73
C HIS A 2 0.62 -18.87 -16.77
N THR A 3 0.38 -18.49 -15.52
CA THR A 3 1.39 -18.51 -14.47
C THR A 3 1.27 -19.84 -13.73
N ASP A 4 2.26 -20.71 -13.90
CA ASP A 4 2.41 -22.04 -13.25
C ASP A 4 2.60 -21.99 -11.72
N PHE A 5 2.34 -20.84 -11.09
CA PHE A 5 2.53 -20.58 -9.65
C PHE A 5 1.23 -20.67 -8.83
N GLY A 6 0.15 -21.24 -9.38
CA GLY A 6 -1.13 -21.38 -8.67
C GLY A 6 -1.87 -20.06 -8.44
N LEU A 7 -1.64 -19.07 -9.32
CA LEU A 7 -2.16 -17.71 -9.20
C LEU A 7 -3.18 -17.42 -10.29
N GLU A 8 -4.24 -16.70 -9.93
CA GLU A 8 -5.20 -16.16 -10.88
C GLU A 8 -4.48 -15.25 -11.90
N GLU A 9 -4.87 -15.35 -13.17
CA GLU A 9 -4.16 -14.68 -14.28
C GLU A 9 -4.26 -13.15 -14.17
N PHE A 10 -3.13 -12.45 -14.32
CA PHE A 10 -3.12 -10.98 -14.34
C PHE A 10 -3.78 -10.46 -15.62
N ASN A 11 -5.07 -10.13 -15.53
CA ASN A 11 -5.88 -9.70 -16.65
C ASN A 11 -6.55 -8.34 -16.39
N PRO A 12 -5.86 -7.22 -16.70
CA PRO A 12 -6.40 -5.87 -16.49
C PRO A 12 -7.74 -5.61 -17.17
N ARG A 13 -8.00 -6.26 -18.32
CA ARG A 13 -9.28 -6.11 -19.03
C ARG A 13 -10.43 -6.69 -18.21
N TYR A 14 -10.20 -7.81 -17.54
CA TYR A 14 -11.20 -8.45 -16.69
C TYR A 14 -11.46 -7.64 -15.42
N PHE A 15 -10.40 -7.11 -14.78
CA PHE A 15 -10.55 -6.25 -13.59
C PHE A 15 -11.38 -5.00 -13.90
N ILE A 16 -11.09 -4.35 -15.03
CA ILE A 16 -11.84 -3.18 -15.49
C ILE A 16 -13.30 -3.53 -15.75
N TYR A 17 -13.57 -4.67 -16.40
CA TYR A 17 -14.93 -5.13 -16.65
C TYR A 17 -15.71 -5.36 -15.35
N LEU A 18 -15.13 -6.09 -14.38
CA LEU A 18 -15.75 -6.34 -13.08
C LEU A 18 -16.05 -5.04 -12.32
N ALA A 19 -15.11 -4.09 -12.35
CA ALA A 19 -15.29 -2.78 -11.73
C ALA A 19 -16.41 -1.96 -12.41
N GLN A 20 -16.55 -2.05 -13.74
CA GLN A 20 -17.60 -1.34 -14.47
C GLN A 20 -19.01 -1.85 -14.16
N ILE A 21 -19.16 -3.17 -13.97
CA ILE A 21 -20.45 -3.78 -13.62
C ILE A 21 -20.73 -3.80 -12.12
N GLY A 22 -19.78 -3.35 -11.29
CA GLY A 22 -19.89 -3.34 -9.83
C GLY A 22 -19.88 -4.73 -9.18
N TYR A 23 -19.22 -5.72 -9.79
CA TYR A 23 -19.21 -7.09 -9.27
C TYR A 23 -18.08 -7.29 -8.24
N ASP A 24 -18.22 -6.63 -7.10
CA ASP A 24 -17.22 -6.55 -6.05
C ASP A 24 -16.84 -7.91 -5.43
N GLU A 25 -17.78 -8.85 -5.35
CA GLU A 25 -17.53 -10.20 -4.81
C GLU A 25 -16.53 -10.99 -5.65
N GLU A 26 -16.64 -10.89 -6.97
CA GLU A 26 -15.71 -11.54 -7.90
C GLU A 26 -14.38 -10.78 -7.93
N LEU A 27 -14.44 -9.44 -7.95
CA LEU A 27 -13.25 -8.60 -7.95
C LEU A 27 -12.37 -8.79 -6.72
N ARG A 28 -12.96 -9.09 -5.55
CA ARG A 28 -12.25 -9.41 -4.30
C ARG A 28 -11.25 -10.56 -4.46
N LYS A 29 -11.52 -11.54 -5.33
CA LYS A 29 -10.64 -12.70 -5.54
C LYS A 29 -9.29 -12.29 -6.12
N TYR A 30 -9.29 -11.22 -6.92
CA TYR A 30 -8.12 -10.73 -7.64
C TYR A 30 -7.33 -9.66 -6.88
N VAL A 31 -7.65 -9.34 -5.61
CA VAL A 31 -6.95 -8.30 -4.82
C VAL A 31 -5.43 -8.49 -4.86
N ASP A 32 -4.95 -9.70 -4.53
CA ASP A 32 -3.51 -10.01 -4.53
C ASP A 32 -2.89 -9.90 -5.92
N THR A 33 -3.65 -10.23 -6.96
CA THR A 33 -3.20 -10.16 -8.35
C THR A 33 -3.13 -8.71 -8.82
N ILE A 34 -4.09 -7.86 -8.45
CA ILE A 34 -4.11 -6.42 -8.74
C ILE A 34 -2.86 -5.73 -8.17
N TRP A 35 -2.49 -6.05 -6.92
CA TRP A 35 -1.29 -5.51 -6.25
C TRP A 35 0.05 -5.96 -6.83
N ARG A 36 0.06 -6.88 -7.80
CA ARG A 36 1.29 -7.26 -8.55
C ARG A 36 1.61 -6.32 -9.70
N CYS A 37 0.78 -5.31 -9.95
CA CYS A 37 1.10 -4.29 -10.94
C CYS A 37 2.42 -3.58 -10.56
N VAL A 38 3.47 -3.78 -11.37
CA VAL A 38 4.78 -3.13 -11.18
C VAL A 38 4.91 -1.78 -11.90
N SER A 39 3.79 -1.19 -12.33
CA SER A 39 3.75 0.08 -13.08
C SER A 39 4.71 0.14 -14.29
N CYS A 40 4.89 -0.98 -15.00
CA CYS A 40 5.76 -1.02 -16.18
C CYS A 40 5.18 -0.32 -17.42
N ASN A 41 3.93 0.18 -17.36
CA ASN A 41 3.23 0.95 -18.41
C ASN A 41 3.03 0.26 -19.78
N LYS A 42 3.51 -0.98 -19.97
CA LYS A 42 3.31 -1.76 -21.20
C LYS A 42 1.84 -1.91 -21.62
N CYS A 43 0.93 -1.98 -20.66
CA CYS A 43 -0.51 -2.06 -20.90
C CYS A 43 -1.09 -0.74 -21.46
N VAL A 44 -0.55 0.39 -21.04
CA VAL A 44 -0.96 1.73 -21.50
C VAL A 44 -0.52 1.93 -22.94
N GLU A 45 0.76 1.69 -23.24
CA GLU A 45 1.34 1.86 -24.58
C GLU A 45 0.69 0.96 -25.64
N ARG A 46 0.33 -0.27 -25.25
CA ARG A 46 -0.28 -1.24 -26.17
C ARG A 46 -1.78 -1.00 -26.39
N CYS A 47 -2.43 -0.14 -25.61
CA CYS A 47 -3.88 0.00 -25.67
C CYS A 47 -4.31 0.79 -26.92
N PRO A 48 -5.01 0.18 -27.89
CA PRO A 48 -5.48 0.89 -29.08
C PRO A 48 -6.61 1.90 -28.79
N LYS A 49 -7.18 1.86 -27.58
CA LYS A 49 -8.24 2.76 -27.12
C LYS A 49 -7.71 3.93 -26.28
N GLY A 50 -6.38 4.02 -26.06
CA GLY A 50 -5.77 5.07 -25.24
C GLY A 50 -6.16 5.01 -23.76
N VAL A 51 -6.57 3.84 -23.26
CA VAL A 51 -6.92 3.68 -21.84
C VAL A 51 -5.64 3.67 -21.01
N LYS A 52 -5.63 4.46 -19.95
CA LYS A 52 -4.57 4.45 -18.94
C LYS A 52 -4.75 3.27 -17.98
N VAL A 53 -4.53 2.06 -18.51
CA VAL A 53 -4.82 0.80 -17.81
C VAL A 53 -4.08 0.70 -16.47
N GLU A 54 -2.84 1.19 -16.39
CA GLU A 54 -2.05 1.19 -15.16
C GLU A 54 -2.73 2.00 -14.04
N GLU A 55 -3.09 3.26 -14.32
CA GLU A 55 -3.79 4.14 -13.37
C GLU A 55 -5.13 3.54 -12.93
N VAL A 56 -5.88 2.94 -13.87
CA VAL A 56 -7.16 2.30 -13.57
C VAL A 56 -7.00 1.10 -12.65
N VAL A 57 -6.02 0.22 -12.89
CA VAL A 57 -5.75 -0.95 -12.04
C VAL A 57 -5.38 -0.53 -10.62
N HIS A 58 -4.52 0.48 -10.46
CA HIS A 58 -4.17 1.03 -9.13
C HIS A 58 -5.37 1.69 -8.44
N THR A 59 -6.23 2.36 -9.20
CA THR A 59 -7.45 2.97 -8.67
C THR A 59 -8.41 1.89 -8.17
N ILE A 60 -8.54 0.77 -8.88
CA ILE A 60 -9.31 -0.39 -8.44
C ILE A 60 -8.73 -0.95 -7.13
N GLY A 61 -7.40 -1.14 -7.05
CA GLY A 61 -6.75 -1.58 -5.81
C GLY A 61 -7.04 -0.67 -4.63
N THR A 62 -6.88 0.65 -4.83
CA THR A 62 -7.18 1.67 -3.81
C THR A 62 -8.66 1.64 -3.40
N TYR A 63 -9.58 1.47 -4.36
CA TYR A 63 -11.01 1.34 -4.09
C TYR A 63 -11.29 0.14 -3.18
N LEU A 64 -10.70 -1.02 -3.49
CA LEU A 64 -10.90 -2.25 -2.71
C LEU A 64 -10.39 -2.12 -1.27
N GLU A 65 -9.28 -1.40 -1.06
CA GLU A 65 -8.76 -1.10 0.29
C GLU A 65 -9.67 -0.15 1.06
N VAL A 66 -10.04 0.98 0.44
CA VAL A 66 -10.77 2.07 1.10
C VAL A 66 -12.19 1.66 1.49
N THR A 67 -12.82 0.81 0.69
CA THR A 67 -14.15 0.22 0.95
C THR A 67 -14.10 -0.97 1.92
N GLY A 68 -12.91 -1.48 2.24
CA GLY A 68 -12.74 -2.64 3.12
C GLY A 68 -13.10 -3.98 2.47
N ILE A 69 -13.16 -4.04 1.13
CA ILE A 69 -13.35 -5.28 0.38
C ILE A 69 -12.07 -6.12 0.40
N ALA A 70 -10.91 -5.46 0.29
CA ALA A 70 -9.60 -6.08 0.46
C ALA A 70 -9.36 -6.41 1.94
N LYS A 71 -8.81 -7.61 2.19
CA LYS A 71 -8.35 -7.99 3.52
C LYS A 71 -7.03 -7.31 3.81
N GLU A 72 -6.78 -7.01 5.09
CA GLU A 72 -5.52 -6.44 5.52
C GLU A 72 -4.35 -7.39 5.20
N SER A 73 -3.44 -6.92 4.35
CA SER A 73 -2.25 -7.63 3.94
C SER A 73 -1.09 -7.43 4.93
N PRO A 74 -0.06 -8.29 4.92
CA PRO A 74 1.17 -8.04 5.66
C PRO A 74 1.85 -6.71 5.27
N ALA A 75 1.72 -6.28 4.00
CA ALA A 75 2.22 -5.00 3.55
C ALA A 75 1.48 -3.84 4.23
N ASP A 76 0.16 -3.93 4.36
CA ASP A 76 -0.65 -2.88 5.01
C ASP A 76 -0.26 -2.71 6.49
N ARG A 77 -0.01 -3.83 7.18
CA ARG A 77 0.48 -3.81 8.57
C ARG A 77 1.87 -3.20 8.67
N PHE A 78 2.75 -3.51 7.73
CA PHE A 78 4.07 -2.90 7.64
C PHE A 78 3.99 -1.40 7.39
N ASP A 79 3.20 -0.96 6.41
CA ASP A 79 3.05 0.45 6.03
C ASP A 79 2.47 1.29 7.17
N ARG A 80 1.51 0.74 7.92
CA ARG A 80 1.01 1.36 9.14
C ARG A 80 2.12 1.49 10.19
N ALA A 81 2.84 0.41 10.48
CA ALA A 81 3.94 0.44 11.45
C ALA A 81 5.06 1.40 11.05
N TYR A 82 5.38 1.45 9.76
CA TYR A 82 6.36 2.36 9.16
C TYR A 82 5.91 3.82 9.32
N THR A 83 4.67 4.12 8.94
CA THR A 83 4.10 5.46 9.01
C THR A 83 4.02 5.95 10.45
N GLU A 84 3.57 5.11 11.39
CA GLU A 84 3.54 5.46 12.81
C GLU A 84 4.94 5.70 13.38
N ASN A 85 5.93 4.89 12.99
CA ASN A 85 7.32 5.05 13.39
C ASN A 85 7.86 6.42 12.93
N LEU A 86 7.64 6.74 11.64
CA LEU A 86 8.04 8.00 11.03
C LEU A 86 7.31 9.18 11.67
N LEU A 87 5.99 9.10 11.86
CA LEU A 87 5.21 10.19 12.46
C LEU A 87 5.62 10.49 13.90
N ARG A 88 6.07 9.46 14.64
CA ARG A 88 6.51 9.59 16.03
C ARG A 88 7.82 10.39 16.15
N ARG A 89 8.80 10.15 15.28
CA ARG A 89 10.18 10.69 15.43
C ARG A 89 10.61 11.63 14.31
N GLY A 90 9.91 11.66 13.18
CA GLY A 90 10.30 12.37 11.97
C GLY A 90 11.47 11.76 11.21
N VAL A 91 12.04 10.68 11.75
CA VAL A 91 13.13 9.88 11.20
C VAL A 91 12.78 8.43 11.47
N LEU A 92 13.15 7.56 10.54
CA LEU A 92 12.92 6.13 10.65
C LEU A 92 13.84 5.52 11.73
N ASP A 93 13.23 4.85 12.70
CA ASP A 93 13.95 4.00 13.65
C ASP A 93 13.78 2.54 13.20
N GLU A 94 14.78 2.03 12.49
CA GLU A 94 14.75 0.72 11.83
C GLU A 94 14.56 -0.44 12.81
N ALA A 95 15.26 -0.45 13.96
CA ALA A 95 15.08 -1.55 14.92
C ALA A 95 13.72 -1.46 15.62
N ALA A 96 13.24 -0.26 15.94
CA ALA A 96 11.90 -0.13 16.50
C ALA A 96 10.83 -0.58 15.49
N LEU A 97 10.98 -0.25 14.20
CA LEU A 97 10.09 -0.72 13.14
C LEU A 97 10.15 -2.24 13.00
N PHE A 98 11.35 -2.81 12.91
CA PHE A 98 11.56 -4.26 12.82
C PHE A 98 10.86 -4.99 13.97
N ARG A 99 11.07 -4.55 15.22
CA ARG A 99 10.46 -5.17 16.40
C ARG A 99 8.95 -4.99 16.46
N THR A 100 8.43 -3.85 16.02
CA THR A 100 6.98 -3.63 15.91
C THR A 100 6.38 -4.57 14.87
N TYR A 101 7.00 -4.68 13.69
CA TYR A 101 6.50 -5.53 12.61
C TYR A 101 6.57 -7.02 12.96
N GLU A 102 7.67 -7.48 13.57
CA GLU A 102 7.76 -8.84 14.13
C GLU A 102 6.58 -9.17 15.05
N ARG A 103 6.25 -8.22 15.95
CA ARG A 103 5.12 -8.38 16.87
C ARG A 103 3.79 -8.45 16.14
N LEU A 104 3.57 -7.61 15.13
CA LEU A 104 2.35 -7.61 14.31
C LEU A 104 2.18 -8.93 13.53
N GLU A 105 3.27 -9.48 13.00
CA GLU A 105 3.27 -10.76 12.28
C GLU A 105 3.33 -11.99 13.20
N GLY A 106 3.39 -11.80 14.53
CA GLY A 106 3.58 -12.91 15.48
C GLY A 106 4.90 -13.66 15.31
N ARG A 107 5.87 -13.08 14.60
CA ARG A 107 7.20 -13.64 14.37
C ARG A 107 8.15 -13.24 15.50
N LYS A 108 9.11 -14.12 15.80
CA LYS A 108 10.16 -13.84 16.79
C LYS A 108 11.50 -14.31 16.24
N THR A 109 12.36 -13.37 15.86
CA THR A 109 13.76 -13.69 15.59
C THR A 109 14.41 -14.20 16.87
N PRO A 110 15.16 -15.33 16.82
CA PRO A 110 15.89 -15.83 17.97
C PRO A 110 16.80 -14.77 18.58
N THR A 111 16.80 -14.66 19.91
CA THR A 111 17.56 -13.61 20.64
C THR A 111 19.04 -13.59 20.26
N ARG A 112 19.65 -14.75 20.01
CA ARG A 112 21.06 -14.86 19.60
C ARG A 112 21.33 -14.20 18.25
N GLU A 113 20.45 -14.38 17.28
CA GLU A 113 20.59 -13.78 15.95
C GLU A 113 20.38 -12.28 16.00
N LEU A 114 19.37 -11.84 16.76
CA LEU A 114 19.11 -10.42 16.98
C LEU A 114 20.30 -9.71 17.66
N LEU A 115 20.90 -10.34 18.67
CA LEU A 115 22.10 -9.81 19.33
C LEU A 115 23.31 -9.77 18.40
N ARG A 116 23.52 -10.81 17.59
CA ARG A 116 24.61 -10.87 16.61
C ARG A 116 24.47 -9.76 15.56
N LEU A 117 23.27 -9.56 15.04
CA LEU A 117 22.96 -8.48 14.09
C LEU A 117 23.10 -7.10 14.74
N GLY A 118 22.56 -6.94 15.96
CA GLY A 118 22.67 -5.68 16.71
C GLY A 118 24.12 -5.28 16.98
N LEU A 119 24.97 -6.23 17.35
CA LEU A 119 26.40 -5.99 17.57
C LEU A 119 27.12 -5.60 16.29
N SER A 120 26.87 -6.27 15.16
CA SER A 120 27.50 -5.93 13.89
C SER A 120 27.06 -4.55 13.37
N MET A 121 25.81 -4.17 13.58
CA MET A 121 25.30 -2.83 13.26
C MET A 121 25.87 -1.75 14.19
N LEU A 122 26.04 -2.06 15.48
CA LEU A 122 26.65 -1.14 16.44
C LEU A 122 28.14 -0.90 16.13
N LEU A 123 28.89 -1.98 15.88
CA LEU A 123 30.31 -1.91 15.52
C LEU A 123 30.55 -1.16 14.20
N SER A 124 29.60 -1.24 13.26
CA SER A 124 29.66 -0.47 12.01
C SER A 124 29.09 0.94 12.11
N GLY A 125 28.60 1.37 13.29
CA GLY A 125 28.02 2.70 13.50
C GLY A 125 26.68 2.93 12.79
N ARG A 126 26.04 1.87 12.27
CA ARG A 126 24.79 1.94 11.48
C ARG A 126 23.53 1.74 12.31
N LEU A 127 23.65 1.69 13.64
CA LEU A 127 22.53 1.47 14.54
C LEU A 127 21.92 2.82 15.00
N HIS A 128 20.86 3.26 14.33
CA HIS A 128 20.16 4.52 14.63
C HIS A 128 18.82 4.30 15.34
N THR A 129 18.87 3.80 16.58
CA THR A 129 17.68 3.28 17.26
C THR A 129 17.57 3.81 18.70
N GLY A 130 16.34 3.93 19.22
CA GLY A 130 16.12 4.32 20.62
C GLY A 130 16.62 5.74 20.94
N PRO A 131 17.40 5.96 22.02
CA PRO A 131 17.94 7.29 22.38
C PRO A 131 19.06 7.77 21.44
N LEU A 132 19.66 6.87 20.66
CA LEU A 132 20.68 7.19 19.66
C LEU A 132 20.07 7.59 18.30
N ALA A 133 18.76 7.38 18.12
CA ALA A 133 18.07 7.81 16.91
C ALA A 133 17.89 9.34 16.94
N HIS A 134 18.44 10.01 15.93
CA HIS A 134 18.27 11.45 15.78
C HIS A 134 16.80 11.79 15.44
N ARG A 135 16.25 12.84 16.03
CA ARG A 135 14.91 13.38 15.69
C ARG A 135 15.03 14.38 14.54
N ALA A 136 14.07 14.43 13.63
CA ALA A 136 14.10 15.45 12.58
C ALA A 136 14.06 16.86 13.20
N ARG A 137 14.91 17.78 12.70
CA ARG A 137 14.93 19.17 13.16
C ARG A 137 13.57 19.81 12.85
N GLY A 138 13.01 20.56 13.81
CA GLY A 138 11.71 21.21 13.63
C GLY A 138 10.50 20.27 13.57
N TRP A 139 10.67 18.97 13.87
CA TRP A 139 9.60 17.97 13.73
C TRP A 139 8.31 18.31 14.48
N GLY A 140 8.40 18.96 15.65
CA GLY A 140 7.24 19.37 16.43
C GLY A 140 6.30 20.32 15.67
N ARG A 141 6.82 21.17 14.78
CA ARG A 141 6.02 22.06 13.92
C ARG A 141 5.48 21.31 12.70
N MET A 142 6.26 20.38 12.16
CA MET A 142 5.91 19.69 10.92
C MET A 142 4.88 18.58 11.12
N LYS A 143 5.03 17.79 12.19
CA LYS A 143 4.16 16.66 12.52
C LYS A 143 2.66 17.00 12.41
N PRO A 144 2.12 18.04 13.07
CA PRO A 144 0.68 18.31 13.02
C PRO A 144 0.17 18.67 11.62
N VAL A 145 0.97 19.39 10.82
CA VAL A 145 0.61 19.74 9.44
C VAL A 145 0.59 18.49 8.57
N LEU A 146 1.63 17.64 8.66
CA LEU A 146 1.68 16.40 7.90
C LEU A 146 0.54 15.46 8.28
N THR A 147 0.29 15.26 9.58
CA THR A 147 -0.83 14.44 10.06
C THR A 147 -2.17 14.97 9.54
N ARG A 148 -2.38 16.29 9.55
CA ARG A 148 -3.60 16.88 8.99
C ARG A 148 -3.75 16.58 7.49
N LEU A 149 -2.69 16.76 6.70
CA LEU A 149 -2.71 16.50 5.26
C LEU A 149 -2.99 15.02 4.95
N MET A 150 -2.38 14.10 5.71
CA MET A 150 -2.61 12.66 5.53
C MET A 150 -4.05 12.28 5.87
N THR A 151 -4.60 12.79 6.97
CA THR A 151 -6.00 12.52 7.35
C THR A 151 -6.98 13.08 6.32
N GLU A 152 -6.71 14.26 5.78
CA GLU A 152 -7.53 14.87 4.73
C GLU A 152 -7.47 14.07 3.42
N ASP A 153 -6.28 13.59 3.01
CA ASP A 153 -6.13 12.75 1.82
C ASP A 153 -6.90 11.43 1.96
N LEU A 154 -6.75 10.75 3.10
CA LEU A 154 -7.50 9.53 3.40
C LEU A 154 -9.01 9.75 3.37
N ARG A 155 -9.48 10.89 3.90
CA ARG A 155 -10.88 11.27 3.85
C ARG A 155 -11.35 11.47 2.41
N ARG A 156 -10.60 12.20 1.58
CA ARG A 156 -10.93 12.42 0.16
C ARG A 156 -11.03 11.12 -0.63
N ARG A 157 -10.10 10.19 -0.40
CA ARG A 157 -10.15 8.86 -1.03
C ARG A 157 -11.41 8.09 -0.63
N ARG A 158 -11.77 8.13 0.66
CA ARG A 158 -12.99 7.49 1.17
C ARG A 158 -14.27 8.13 0.63
N ASP A 159 -14.34 9.45 0.61
CA ASP A 159 -15.48 10.17 0.06
C ASP A 159 -15.61 9.92 -1.45
N SER A 160 -14.50 9.76 -2.17
CA SER A 160 -14.50 9.42 -3.60
C SER A 160 -14.95 7.98 -3.86
N ALA A 161 -14.53 7.03 -3.02
CA ALA A 161 -14.93 5.64 -3.12
C ALA A 161 -16.42 5.42 -2.76
N ASN A 162 -16.94 6.19 -1.80
CA ASN A 162 -18.33 6.14 -1.35
C ASN A 162 -19.25 7.14 -2.07
N GLY A 163 -18.72 7.91 -3.03
CA GLY A 163 -19.50 8.85 -3.81
C GLY A 163 -20.60 8.14 -4.61
N PRO A 164 -21.64 8.87 -5.09
CA PRO A 164 -22.62 8.27 -5.96
C PRO A 164 -21.88 7.60 -7.14
N GLY A 165 -22.21 6.33 -7.39
CA GLY A 165 -21.64 5.54 -8.48
C GLY A 165 -21.76 6.29 -9.82
N PRO A 166 -21.01 5.86 -10.85
CA PRO A 166 -20.90 6.60 -12.10
C PRO A 166 -22.28 7.02 -12.60
N VAL A 167 -22.49 8.34 -12.73
CA VAL A 167 -23.63 8.88 -13.47
C VAL A 167 -23.57 8.22 -14.83
N ALA A 168 -24.63 7.46 -15.18
CA ALA A 168 -24.73 6.82 -16.47
C ALA A 168 -24.33 7.82 -17.55
N SER A 169 -23.27 7.49 -18.31
CA SER A 169 -22.89 8.28 -19.48
C SER A 169 -24.16 8.49 -20.31
N PRO A 170 -24.55 9.74 -20.64
CA PRO A 170 -25.63 9.94 -21.58
C PRO A 170 -25.25 9.15 -22.85
N GLY A 171 -26.14 8.25 -23.26
CA GLY A 171 -25.84 7.21 -24.22
C GLY A 171 -25.06 7.76 -25.41
N ARG A 172 -23.91 7.14 -25.70
CA ARG A 172 -23.23 7.33 -26.98
C ARG A 172 -24.21 6.86 -28.04
N ARG A 173 -24.84 7.81 -28.75
CA ARG A 173 -25.59 7.53 -29.97
C ARG A 173 -24.66 6.81 -30.97
N PRO A 174 -25.22 5.90 -31.80
CA PRO A 174 -24.46 4.99 -32.65
C PRO A 174 -23.45 5.70 -33.55
#